data_AF-A0A9W6WJJ1-F1
#
_entry.id   AF-A0A9W6WJJ1-F1
#
_cell.length_a   1.000
_cell.length_b   1.000
_cell.length_c   1.000
_cell.angle_alpha   90.00
_cell.angle_beta   90.00
_cell.angle_gamma   90.00
#
_symmetry.space_group_name_H-M   'P 1'
#
loop_
_entity.id
_entity.type
_entity.pdbx_description
1 polymer ?
#
loop_
_entity_poly.entity_id
_entity_poly.type
_entity_poly.pdbx_seq_one_letter_code
_entity_poly.pdbx_strand_id
1 'polypeptide(L)'
;MTTVASSPLPESQAFTQSSNILSDLNSQSQTQHSQDTFPVDTQQQQQQQEQQQQQQQQQQQQQAQNGGDGEDETPAHILRRRNLSSIPKVVDLTAEKVKEAFEQFLIEYKDESNTEDSEFQGRLYIAQIAAMSHYDLSTIYVDYEHLLTRENGILAGAITEQYYRFIPYLLKGLRSVIKRFQPGLLKRFTRYSETEGSESERIFQISFYNLPATNRIRELRTENIGTLMSISGTVTRTSEVRPELYKGSFTCDVCKTQVDNVEQTFKFTEPTSCPNPSCDNQAFWTLVVNRSLFYDWQKVRIQENSNEIPTGSMPRTLDVILRGELVYQVLNLLL
;
A
#
# COMPACT_ATOMS: atom_id res chain seq x y z
N MET A 1 -62.18 -12.80 37.11
CA MET A 1 -61.69 -13.94 37.93
C MET A 1 -60.21 -14.08 37.62
N THR A 2 -59.34 -13.42 38.38
CA THR A 2 -58.70 -13.88 39.65
C THR A 2 -57.42 -14.71 39.40
N THR A 3 -56.23 -14.45 39.98
CA THR A 3 -55.60 -13.23 40.58
C THR A 3 -54.22 -13.62 41.18
N VAL A 4 -53.17 -12.79 40.98
CA VAL A 4 -51.86 -12.74 41.72
C VAL A 4 -51.05 -14.06 41.85
N ALA A 5 -49.76 -14.12 42.24
CA ALA A 5 -48.64 -13.23 42.60
C ALA A 5 -47.36 -14.12 42.56
N SER A 6 -46.08 -13.73 42.65
CA SER A 6 -45.27 -12.51 42.50
C SER A 6 -43.82 -12.93 42.88
N SER A 7 -42.82 -12.15 42.49
CA SER A 7 -41.36 -12.29 42.74
C SER A 7 -40.97 -12.10 44.24
N PRO A 8 -39.68 -12.01 44.72
CA PRO A 8 -38.44 -11.61 44.01
C PRO A 8 -37.10 -12.29 44.40
N LEU A 9 -36.03 -11.87 43.69
CA LEU A 9 -34.62 -11.98 44.08
C LEU A 9 -34.21 -10.82 45.02
N PRO A 10 -33.16 -10.96 45.87
CA PRO A 10 -32.78 -9.94 46.84
C PRO A 10 -31.61 -9.03 46.43
N GLU A 11 -31.75 -7.75 46.79
CA GLU A 11 -30.67 -6.81 47.13
C GLU A 11 -30.96 -6.33 48.58
N SER A 12 -30.07 -5.71 49.36
CA SER A 12 -28.65 -5.32 49.22
C SER A 12 -28.03 -5.27 50.63
N GLN A 13 -26.73 -4.96 50.78
CA GLN A 13 -26.26 -3.90 51.70
C GLN A 13 -24.74 -3.64 51.60
N ALA A 14 -24.34 -2.40 51.90
CA ALA A 14 -22.96 -1.93 51.88
C ALA A 14 -22.37 -1.86 53.30
N PHE A 15 -21.04 -1.97 53.42
CA PHE A 15 -20.29 -1.39 54.53
C PHE A 15 -18.91 -0.88 54.08
N THR A 16 -18.37 0.04 54.87
CA THR A 16 -17.24 0.92 54.55
C THR A 16 -15.88 0.33 54.91
N GLN A 17 -14.81 0.75 54.20
CA GLN A 17 -13.64 1.39 54.82
C GLN A 17 -12.67 1.98 53.78
N SER A 18 -11.86 2.94 54.24
CA SER A 18 -11.11 3.89 53.41
C SER A 18 -9.60 3.70 53.56
N SER A 19 -8.82 4.03 52.52
CA SER A 19 -7.47 4.63 52.69
C SER A 19 -6.98 5.23 51.38
N ASN A 20 -6.76 6.55 51.37
CA ASN A 20 -6.08 7.27 50.30
C ASN A 20 -4.57 7.28 50.59
N ILE A 21 -3.73 7.12 49.57
CA ILE A 21 -2.30 7.48 49.62
C ILE A 21 -1.94 8.21 48.33
N LEU A 22 -2.14 9.53 48.31
CA LEU A 22 -1.65 10.42 47.25
C LEU A 22 -1.75 11.90 47.66
N SER A 23 -0.85 12.34 48.54
CA SER A 23 -0.61 13.75 48.82
C SER A 23 0.72 13.96 49.55
N ASP A 24 1.73 14.44 48.84
CA ASP A 24 2.81 15.24 49.43
C ASP A 24 3.43 16.12 48.33
N LEU A 25 2.76 17.24 48.08
CA LEU A 25 3.28 18.37 47.32
C LEU A 25 3.08 19.63 48.16
N ASN A 26 4.15 20.42 48.23
CA ASN A 26 4.17 21.83 48.60
C ASN A 26 4.11 22.18 50.10
N SER A 27 5.28 22.45 50.70
CA SER A 27 5.39 23.28 51.90
C SER A 27 6.64 24.19 51.92
N GLN A 28 6.35 25.48 51.75
CA GLN A 28 6.98 26.62 52.44
C GLN A 28 8.40 27.07 52.07
N SER A 29 8.43 28.13 51.26
CA SER A 29 9.42 29.19 51.30
C SER A 29 9.43 29.96 52.63
N GLN A 30 10.62 30.24 53.18
CA GLN A 30 10.86 31.39 54.08
C GLN A 30 12.20 32.07 53.75
N THR A 31 12.17 33.40 53.66
CA THR A 31 13.33 34.28 53.45
C THR A 31 13.73 34.95 54.76
N GLN A 32 15.03 35.02 55.07
CA GLN A 32 15.57 36.07 55.94
C GLN A 32 16.91 36.60 55.42
N HIS A 33 17.01 37.93 55.38
CA HIS A 33 18.26 38.68 55.19
C HIS A 33 18.78 39.12 56.57
N SER A 34 20.08 39.01 56.79
CA SER A 34 20.80 39.81 57.79
C SER A 34 22.23 40.01 57.30
N GLN A 35 22.72 41.24 57.38
CA GLN A 35 24.09 41.61 57.03
C GLN A 35 24.96 41.56 58.28
N ASP A 36 26.22 41.16 58.14
CA ASP A 36 27.27 41.52 59.10
C ASP A 36 28.65 41.58 58.41
N THR A 37 29.60 42.23 59.06
CA THR A 37 30.64 43.03 58.39
C THR A 37 32.06 42.46 58.50
N PHE A 38 32.89 42.72 57.47
CA PHE A 38 34.30 42.34 57.20
C PHE A 38 35.26 42.01 58.38
N PRO A 39 36.29 41.19 58.12
CA PRO A 39 37.59 41.81 57.80
C PRO A 39 38.30 41.27 56.54
N VAL A 40 39.23 42.08 56.03
CA VAL A 40 40.05 41.84 54.84
C VAL A 40 41.34 41.13 55.22
N ASP A 41 41.63 39.97 54.61
CA ASP A 41 42.99 39.47 54.34
C ASP A 41 42.94 38.12 53.57
N THR A 42 42.57 38.13 52.28
CA THR A 42 42.53 36.88 51.47
C THR A 42 42.78 37.06 49.96
N GLN A 43 43.25 38.23 49.51
CA GLN A 43 43.42 38.49 48.07
C GLN A 43 44.78 38.07 47.47
N GLN A 44 45.81 37.78 48.27
CA GLN A 44 47.11 37.33 47.76
C GLN A 44 47.25 35.80 47.63
N GLN A 45 46.52 35.01 48.42
CA GLN A 45 46.59 33.53 48.33
C GLN A 45 45.71 32.94 47.22
N GLN A 46 44.54 33.54 46.94
CA GLN A 46 43.67 33.04 45.85
C GLN A 46 44.31 33.22 44.46
N GLN A 47 44.93 34.38 44.18
CA GLN A 47 45.59 34.62 42.88
C GLN A 47 46.77 33.68 42.61
N GLN A 48 47.49 33.23 43.64
CA GLN A 48 48.58 32.25 43.46
C GLN A 48 48.05 30.83 43.19
N GLN A 49 46.90 30.45 43.77
CA GLN A 49 46.26 29.16 43.47
C GLN A 49 45.66 29.11 42.06
N GLU A 50 45.02 30.19 41.59
CA GLU A 50 44.49 30.27 40.23
C GLU A 50 45.58 30.21 39.16
N GLN A 51 46.73 30.87 39.37
CA GLN A 51 47.86 30.79 38.44
C GLN A 51 48.49 29.40 38.38
N GLN A 52 48.57 28.66 39.51
CA GLN A 52 49.05 27.28 39.51
C GLN A 52 48.09 26.32 38.79
N GLN A 53 46.77 26.50 38.93
CA GLN A 53 45.79 25.70 38.18
C GLN A 53 45.83 25.97 36.68
N GLN A 54 46.01 27.23 36.25
CA GLN A 54 46.14 27.56 34.83
C GLN A 54 47.43 26.99 34.20
N GLN A 55 48.55 26.98 34.93
CA GLN A 55 49.79 26.34 34.43
C GLN A 55 49.66 24.82 34.31
N GLN A 56 48.97 24.14 35.25
CA GLN A 56 48.72 22.70 35.13
C GLN A 56 47.79 22.36 33.94
N GLN A 57 46.75 23.17 33.67
CA GLN A 57 45.90 22.97 32.49
C GLN A 57 46.67 23.18 31.17
N GLN A 58 47.56 24.17 31.09
CA GLN A 58 48.38 24.37 29.89
C GLN A 58 49.40 23.24 29.65
N GLN A 59 50.00 22.66 30.70
CA GLN A 59 50.88 21.50 30.54
C GLN A 59 50.14 20.24 30.10
N GLN A 60 48.90 20.01 30.56
CA GLN A 60 48.08 18.89 30.07
C GLN A 60 47.65 19.08 28.61
N GLN A 61 47.39 20.32 28.15
CA GLN A 61 47.07 20.59 26.75
C GLN A 61 48.27 20.42 25.81
N GLN A 62 49.50 20.67 26.25
CA GLN A 62 50.70 20.49 25.42
C GLN A 62 51.16 19.03 25.27
N GLN A 63 50.82 18.15 26.21
CA GLN A 63 51.07 16.71 26.04
C GLN A 63 50.07 16.02 25.09
N ALA A 64 48.95 16.66 24.76
CA ALA A 64 47.94 16.14 23.84
C ALA A 64 48.23 16.42 22.35
N GLN A 65 49.34 17.11 22.00
CA GLN A 65 49.62 17.56 20.62
C GLN A 65 50.85 16.91 19.96
N ASN A 66 51.46 15.88 20.58
CA ASN A 66 52.60 15.14 19.99
C ASN A 66 52.44 13.61 20.07
N GLY A 67 51.20 13.13 20.06
CA GLY A 67 50.86 11.73 19.74
C GLY A 67 50.54 11.62 18.26
N GLY A 68 51.54 11.29 17.44
CA GLY A 68 51.36 11.04 16.01
C GLY A 68 50.84 9.63 15.76
N ASP A 69 49.55 9.40 15.99
CA ASP A 69 48.88 8.20 15.52
C ASP A 69 48.38 8.43 14.09
N GLY A 70 48.82 7.59 13.16
CA GLY A 70 48.26 7.59 11.82
C GLY A 70 46.78 7.19 11.90
N GLU A 71 45.89 8.09 11.48
CA GLU A 71 44.49 7.75 11.26
C GLU A 71 44.41 6.78 10.06
N ASP A 72 44.60 5.49 10.36
CA ASP A 72 44.10 4.39 9.55
C ASP A 72 42.58 4.61 9.42
N GLU A 73 42.14 5.16 8.29
CA GLU A 73 40.73 5.38 7.98
C GLU A 73 40.00 4.03 8.04
N THR A 74 39.43 3.71 9.20
CA THR A 74 38.80 2.40 9.39
C THR A 74 37.72 2.20 8.32
N PRO A 75 37.72 1.08 7.55
CA PRO A 75 36.74 0.87 6.46
C PRO A 75 35.27 0.77 6.91
N ALA A 76 35.00 0.93 8.21
CA ALA A 76 33.69 0.80 8.82
C ALA A 76 32.69 1.90 8.40
N HIS A 77 33.16 3.13 8.13
CA HIS A 77 32.27 4.23 7.74
C HIS A 77 31.76 4.13 6.28
N ILE A 78 32.51 3.43 5.42
CA ILE A 78 32.14 3.15 4.02
C ILE A 78 31.04 2.05 3.95
N LEU A 79 30.91 1.21 4.99
CA LEU A 79 30.01 0.05 5.02
C LEU A 79 28.59 0.32 5.56
N ARG A 80 28.09 1.57 5.47
CA ARG A 80 26.70 1.92 5.82
C ARG A 80 25.79 2.37 4.68
N ARG A 81 26.14 1.99 3.44
CA ARG A 81 25.11 1.54 2.49
C ARG A 81 24.46 0.27 3.06
N ARG A 82 23.45 0.43 3.92
CA ARG A 82 22.58 -0.68 4.33
C ARG A 82 22.03 -1.27 3.04
N ASN A 83 22.44 -2.49 2.72
CA ASN A 83 21.96 -3.16 1.53
C ASN A 83 20.52 -3.62 1.83
N LEU A 84 19.52 -2.74 1.69
CA LEU A 84 18.13 -3.05 2.06
C LEU A 84 17.60 -4.31 1.33
N SER A 85 18.22 -4.68 0.21
CA SER A 85 17.98 -5.93 -0.52
C SER A 85 18.30 -7.20 0.28
N SER A 86 19.22 -7.15 1.25
CA SER A 86 19.61 -8.29 2.09
C SER A 86 18.72 -8.47 3.33
N ILE A 87 17.76 -7.58 3.55
CA ILE A 87 16.76 -7.72 4.62
C ILE A 87 15.60 -8.54 4.04
N PRO A 88 15.27 -9.72 4.62
CA PRO A 88 14.15 -10.52 4.14
C PRO A 88 12.85 -9.72 4.27
N LYS A 89 12.09 -9.62 3.18
CA LYS A 89 10.79 -8.94 3.17
C LYS A 89 9.79 -9.76 3.99
N VAL A 90 8.99 -9.08 4.81
CA VAL A 90 7.87 -9.72 5.54
C VAL A 90 6.85 -10.22 4.51
N VAL A 91 6.47 -11.49 4.61
CA VAL A 91 5.48 -12.12 3.72
C VAL A 91 4.10 -12.07 4.36
N ASP A 92 3.12 -11.61 3.60
CA ASP A 92 1.71 -11.62 4.01
C ASP A 92 1.11 -13.02 3.81
N LEU A 93 1.15 -13.84 4.87
CA LEU A 93 0.65 -15.21 4.85
C LEU A 93 -0.84 -15.31 4.51
N THR A 94 -1.65 -14.29 4.82
CA THR A 94 -3.08 -14.28 4.47
C THR A 94 -3.24 -14.03 2.98
N ALA A 95 -2.52 -13.06 2.43
CA ALA A 95 -2.59 -12.75 1.01
C ALA A 95 -2.02 -13.87 0.12
N GLU A 96 -0.99 -14.61 0.57
CA GLU A 96 -0.50 -15.80 -0.13
C GLU A 96 -1.53 -16.94 -0.14
N LYS A 97 -2.29 -17.14 0.95
CA LYS A 97 -3.41 -18.10 0.97
C LYS A 97 -4.56 -17.68 0.04
N VAL A 98 -4.90 -16.39 0.00
CA VAL A 98 -5.91 -15.85 -0.94
C VAL A 98 -5.45 -16.05 -2.40
N LYS A 99 -4.16 -15.84 -2.70
CA LYS A 99 -3.56 -16.15 -4.01
C LYS A 99 -3.75 -17.63 -4.37
N GLU A 100 -3.41 -18.55 -3.47
CA GLU A 100 -3.52 -20.00 -3.69
C GLU A 100 -4.96 -20.46 -3.87
N ALA A 101 -5.88 -19.99 -3.03
CA ALA A 101 -7.31 -20.30 -3.15
C ALA A 101 -7.91 -19.75 -4.45
N PHE A 102 -7.53 -18.54 -4.87
CA PHE A 102 -7.98 -17.94 -6.13
C PHE A 102 -7.37 -18.63 -7.37
N GLU A 103 -6.09 -18.98 -7.33
CA GLU A 103 -5.44 -19.79 -8.37
C GLU A 103 -6.14 -21.15 -8.52
N GLN A 104 -6.43 -21.83 -7.41
CA GLN A 104 -7.13 -23.11 -7.45
C GLN A 104 -8.58 -22.95 -7.93
N PHE A 105 -9.29 -21.89 -7.55
CA PHE A 105 -10.62 -21.57 -8.04
C PHE A 105 -10.66 -21.42 -9.57
N LEU A 106 -9.74 -20.65 -10.17
CA LEU A 106 -9.67 -20.47 -11.62
C LEU A 106 -9.37 -21.79 -12.38
N ILE A 107 -8.77 -22.77 -11.72
CA ILE A 107 -8.42 -24.08 -12.31
C ILE A 107 -9.53 -25.12 -12.12
N GLU A 108 -10.18 -25.12 -10.96
CA GLU A 108 -11.15 -26.14 -10.55
C GLU A 108 -12.59 -25.80 -10.91
N TYR A 109 -12.95 -24.51 -10.96
CA TYR A 109 -14.35 -24.10 -11.16
C TYR A 109 -14.88 -24.64 -12.49
N LYS A 110 -16.06 -25.25 -12.41
CA LYS A 110 -16.84 -25.75 -13.55
C LYS A 110 -18.23 -25.18 -13.49
N ASP A 111 -18.74 -24.81 -14.65
CA ASP A 111 -20.11 -24.38 -14.83
C ASP A 111 -20.98 -25.61 -15.15
N GLU A 112 -21.94 -25.93 -14.28
CA GLU A 112 -22.85 -27.06 -14.48
C GLU A 112 -23.84 -26.82 -15.63
N SER A 113 -24.11 -25.55 -15.97
CA SER A 113 -24.97 -25.19 -17.09
C SER A 113 -24.30 -25.40 -18.44
N ASN A 114 -22.96 -25.27 -18.51
CA ASN A 114 -22.18 -25.45 -19.72
C ASN A 114 -21.58 -26.87 -19.81
N THR A 115 -22.47 -27.85 -19.93
CA THR A 115 -22.11 -29.28 -20.07
C THR A 115 -21.79 -29.70 -21.51
N GLU A 116 -21.92 -28.81 -22.49
CA GLU A 116 -21.66 -29.08 -23.92
C GLU A 116 -20.17 -28.89 -24.29
N ASP A 117 -19.42 -28.06 -23.55
CA ASP A 117 -18.01 -27.75 -23.80
C ASP A 117 -17.04 -28.90 -23.48
N SER A 118 -16.91 -29.81 -24.46
CA SER A 118 -16.02 -30.98 -24.42
C SER A 118 -14.53 -30.62 -24.39
N GLU A 119 -14.12 -29.48 -24.97
CA GLU A 119 -12.71 -29.08 -25.09
C GLU A 119 -12.08 -28.75 -23.73
N PHE A 120 -12.80 -27.99 -22.89
CA PHE A 120 -12.32 -27.54 -21.58
C PHE A 120 -12.96 -28.27 -20.39
N GLN A 121 -13.75 -29.32 -20.64
CA GLN A 121 -14.41 -30.15 -19.63
C GLN A 121 -15.29 -29.34 -18.65
N GLY A 122 -15.97 -28.31 -19.15
CA GLY A 122 -16.78 -27.36 -18.39
C GLY A 122 -15.99 -26.31 -17.57
N ARG A 123 -14.65 -26.23 -17.69
CA ARG A 123 -13.82 -25.25 -16.97
C ARG A 123 -13.90 -23.85 -17.59
N LEU A 124 -14.92 -23.09 -17.19
CA LEU A 124 -15.23 -21.75 -17.69
C LEU A 124 -14.01 -20.81 -17.77
N TYR A 125 -13.27 -20.64 -16.66
CA TYR A 125 -12.15 -19.69 -16.63
C TYR A 125 -10.93 -20.13 -17.45
N ILE A 126 -10.73 -21.44 -17.65
CA ILE A 126 -9.65 -21.95 -18.52
C ILE A 126 -10.01 -21.72 -19.99
N ALA A 127 -11.27 -21.98 -20.37
CA ALA A 127 -11.79 -21.64 -21.70
C ALA A 127 -11.69 -20.13 -21.97
N GLN A 128 -12.02 -19.30 -20.97
CA GLN A 128 -11.89 -17.84 -21.06
C GLN A 128 -10.43 -17.39 -21.23
N ILE A 129 -9.46 -17.98 -20.51
CA ILE A 129 -8.02 -17.69 -20.69
C ILE A 129 -7.54 -18.11 -22.10
N ALA A 130 -8.02 -19.22 -22.64
CA ALA A 130 -7.75 -19.61 -24.03
C ALA A 130 -8.31 -18.58 -25.02
N ALA A 131 -9.56 -18.15 -24.83
CA ALA A 131 -10.20 -17.11 -25.62
C ALA A 131 -9.48 -15.75 -25.52
N MET A 132 -9.02 -15.35 -24.34
CA MET A 132 -8.19 -14.15 -24.14
C MET A 132 -6.94 -14.18 -25.03
N SER A 133 -6.32 -15.35 -25.19
CA SER A 133 -5.16 -15.51 -26.07
C SER A 133 -5.49 -15.54 -27.56
N HIS A 134 -6.72 -15.86 -27.95
CA HIS A 134 -7.15 -15.81 -29.35
C HIS A 134 -7.52 -14.39 -29.77
N TYR A 135 -8.19 -13.64 -28.90
CA TYR A 135 -8.67 -12.27 -29.13
C TYR A 135 -7.71 -11.18 -28.60
N ASP A 136 -6.50 -11.56 -28.18
CA ASP A 136 -5.46 -10.66 -27.65
C ASP A 136 -5.86 -9.84 -26.41
N LEU A 137 -6.88 -10.29 -25.66
CA LEU A 137 -7.42 -9.61 -24.47
C LEU A 137 -6.47 -9.67 -23.27
N SER A 138 -6.64 -8.71 -22.37
CA SER A 138 -5.87 -8.53 -21.15
C SER A 138 -6.71 -8.58 -19.86
N THR A 139 -8.03 -8.49 -19.95
CA THR A 139 -8.95 -8.59 -18.82
C THR A 139 -9.59 -9.98 -18.73
N ILE A 140 -9.56 -10.59 -17.54
CA ILE A 140 -10.43 -11.73 -17.21
C ILE A 140 -11.64 -11.22 -16.40
N TYR A 141 -12.83 -11.67 -16.79
CA TYR A 141 -14.08 -11.37 -16.07
C TYR A 141 -14.44 -12.54 -15.17
N VAL A 142 -14.63 -12.29 -13.87
CA VAL A 142 -14.92 -13.32 -12.86
C VAL A 142 -16.25 -13.01 -12.20
N ASP A 143 -17.18 -13.96 -12.27
CA ASP A 143 -18.47 -13.85 -11.59
C ASP A 143 -18.27 -13.97 -10.07
N TYR A 144 -18.86 -13.05 -9.31
CA TYR A 144 -18.79 -13.09 -7.85
C TYR A 144 -19.67 -14.21 -7.25
N GLU A 145 -20.77 -14.59 -7.90
CA GLU A 145 -21.59 -15.73 -7.44
C GLU A 145 -20.81 -17.05 -7.57
N HIS A 146 -19.98 -17.20 -8.60
CA HIS A 146 -19.10 -18.34 -8.75
C HIS A 146 -18.08 -18.41 -7.59
N LEU A 147 -17.51 -17.26 -7.18
CA LEU A 147 -16.62 -17.18 -6.01
C LEU A 147 -17.33 -17.56 -4.69
N LEU A 148 -18.63 -17.26 -4.54
CA LEU A 148 -19.41 -17.65 -3.36
C LEU A 148 -19.55 -19.17 -3.23
N THR A 149 -19.55 -19.92 -4.34
CA THR A 149 -19.57 -21.40 -4.30
C THR A 149 -18.29 -21.99 -3.70
N ARG A 150 -17.15 -21.28 -3.78
CA ARG A 150 -15.86 -21.76 -3.27
C ARG A 150 -15.73 -21.48 -1.78
N GLU A 151 -15.34 -22.51 -1.02
CA GLU A 151 -15.02 -22.40 0.41
C GLU A 151 -16.15 -21.74 1.23
N ASN A 152 -17.41 -22.01 0.86
CA ASN A 152 -18.61 -21.42 1.47
C ASN A 152 -18.57 -19.87 1.50
N GLY A 153 -17.98 -19.25 0.47
CA GLY A 153 -17.84 -17.80 0.34
C GLY A 153 -16.73 -17.17 1.17
N ILE A 154 -15.88 -17.94 1.86
CA ILE A 154 -14.75 -17.39 2.64
C ILE A 154 -13.78 -16.61 1.74
N LEU A 155 -13.43 -17.18 0.57
CA LEU A 155 -12.59 -16.51 -0.43
C LEU A 155 -13.24 -15.22 -0.94
N ALA A 156 -14.53 -15.26 -1.26
CA ALA A 156 -15.29 -14.12 -1.76
C ALA A 156 -15.37 -12.99 -0.71
N GLY A 157 -15.66 -13.32 0.55
CA GLY A 157 -15.68 -12.37 1.67
C GLY A 157 -14.32 -11.71 1.89
N ALA A 158 -13.23 -12.49 1.90
CA ALA A 158 -11.88 -11.95 2.02
C ALA A 158 -11.52 -10.99 0.87
N ILE A 159 -11.87 -11.35 -0.37
CA ILE A 159 -11.68 -10.48 -1.55
C ILE A 159 -12.51 -9.20 -1.41
N THR A 160 -13.76 -9.27 -0.93
CA THR A 160 -14.63 -8.12 -0.78
C THR A 160 -14.18 -7.16 0.32
N GLU A 161 -13.86 -7.66 1.52
CA GLU A 161 -13.48 -6.82 2.66
C GLU A 161 -12.13 -6.12 2.51
N GLN A 162 -11.15 -6.77 1.86
CA GLN A 162 -9.77 -6.28 1.79
C GLN A 162 -9.24 -6.26 0.35
N TYR A 163 -10.12 -5.93 -0.60
CA TYR A 163 -9.82 -5.98 -2.03
C TYR A 163 -8.49 -5.33 -2.39
N TYR A 164 -8.27 -4.07 -1.98
CA TYR A 164 -7.07 -3.31 -2.33
C TYR A 164 -5.75 -3.97 -1.85
N ARG A 165 -5.79 -4.68 -0.71
CA ARG A 165 -4.65 -5.46 -0.19
C ARG A 165 -4.36 -6.68 -1.07
N PHE A 166 -5.39 -7.33 -1.59
CA PHE A 166 -5.27 -8.59 -2.32
C PHE A 166 -5.13 -8.44 -3.85
N ILE A 167 -5.48 -7.31 -4.47
CA ILE A 167 -5.24 -7.03 -5.91
C ILE A 167 -3.88 -7.55 -6.44
N PRO A 168 -2.71 -7.18 -5.85
CA PRO A 168 -1.42 -7.62 -6.38
C PRO A 168 -1.17 -9.13 -6.21
N TYR A 169 -1.88 -9.79 -5.31
CA TYR A 169 -1.80 -11.24 -5.09
C TYR A 169 -2.74 -11.99 -6.03
N LEU A 170 -3.97 -11.51 -6.25
CA LEU A 170 -4.90 -12.04 -7.25
C LEU A 170 -4.29 -11.99 -8.66
N LEU A 171 -3.64 -10.88 -9.01
CA LEU A 171 -2.91 -10.73 -10.28
C LEU A 171 -1.70 -11.66 -10.42
N LYS A 172 -1.00 -11.99 -9.31
CA LYS A 172 0.06 -13.02 -9.31
C LYS A 172 -0.52 -14.42 -9.51
N GLY A 173 -1.63 -14.75 -8.85
CA GLY A 173 -2.35 -16.02 -9.03
C GLY A 173 -2.81 -16.20 -10.47
N LEU A 174 -3.46 -15.19 -11.06
CA LEU A 174 -3.83 -15.20 -12.48
C LEU A 174 -2.61 -15.41 -13.39
N ARG A 175 -1.48 -14.72 -13.14
CA ARG A 175 -0.23 -14.92 -13.87
C ARG A 175 0.30 -16.37 -13.77
N SER A 176 0.21 -17.02 -12.60
CA SER A 176 0.56 -18.44 -12.43
C SER A 176 -0.32 -19.35 -13.29
N VAL A 177 -1.64 -19.13 -13.28
CA VAL A 177 -2.60 -19.89 -14.11
C VAL A 177 -2.29 -19.70 -15.60
N ILE A 178 -2.16 -18.45 -16.07
CA ILE A 178 -1.83 -18.16 -17.47
C ILE A 178 -0.49 -18.80 -17.85
N LYS A 179 0.54 -18.74 -17.00
CA LYS A 179 1.83 -19.39 -17.23
C LYS A 179 1.71 -20.91 -17.41
N ARG A 180 0.78 -21.55 -16.69
CA ARG A 180 0.57 -23.00 -16.70
C ARG A 180 -0.25 -23.48 -17.91
N PHE A 181 -1.29 -22.74 -18.29
CA PHE A 181 -2.24 -23.17 -19.33
C PHE A 181 -2.01 -22.51 -20.69
N GLN A 182 -1.56 -21.24 -20.72
CA GLN A 182 -1.37 -20.47 -21.96
C GLN A 182 -0.16 -19.53 -21.87
N PRO A 183 1.08 -20.07 -21.79
CA PRO A 183 2.30 -19.27 -21.57
C PRO A 183 2.57 -18.25 -22.68
N GLY A 184 2.05 -18.46 -23.90
CA GLY A 184 2.16 -17.49 -25.00
C GLY A 184 1.52 -16.13 -24.69
N LEU A 185 0.43 -16.10 -23.91
CA LEU A 185 -0.30 -14.89 -23.57
C LEU A 185 0.51 -13.93 -22.67
N LEU A 186 1.46 -14.45 -21.89
CA LEU A 186 2.35 -13.62 -21.04
C LEU A 186 3.20 -12.64 -21.87
N LYS A 187 3.53 -13.01 -23.11
CA LYS A 187 4.33 -12.19 -24.00
C LYS A 187 3.44 -11.18 -24.72
N ARG A 188 3.84 -9.92 -24.69
CA ARG A 188 3.24 -8.87 -25.51
C ARG A 188 3.92 -8.88 -26.88
N PHE A 189 3.22 -9.31 -27.92
CA PHE A 189 3.69 -9.21 -29.31
C PHE A 189 3.68 -7.75 -29.79
N THR A 190 4.74 -6.99 -29.48
CA THR A 190 4.97 -5.68 -30.09
C THR A 190 5.47 -5.87 -31.52
N ARG A 191 4.62 -5.60 -32.53
CA ARG A 191 4.95 -5.70 -33.97
C ARG A 191 6.12 -4.80 -34.46
N TYR A 192 6.74 -4.04 -33.57
CA TYR A 192 7.79 -3.05 -33.87
C TYR A 192 9.06 -3.20 -32.99
N SER A 193 9.21 -4.28 -32.22
CA SER A 193 10.43 -4.53 -31.45
C SER A 193 11.45 -5.35 -32.26
N GLU A 194 12.19 -4.69 -33.15
CA GLU A 194 13.35 -5.30 -33.83
C GLU A 194 14.52 -5.58 -32.86
N THR A 195 14.49 -5.00 -31.65
CA THR A 195 15.48 -5.27 -30.60
C THR A 195 15.16 -6.55 -29.85
N GLU A 196 15.81 -7.64 -30.24
CA GLU A 196 15.81 -8.91 -29.49
C GLU A 196 16.18 -8.68 -28.02
N GLY A 197 15.33 -9.15 -27.10
CA GLY A 197 15.66 -9.24 -25.66
C GLY A 197 14.82 -8.41 -24.69
N SER A 198 13.99 -7.46 -25.14
CA SER A 198 13.06 -6.74 -24.26
C SER A 198 11.67 -7.39 -24.26
N GLU A 199 11.54 -8.56 -23.61
CA GLU A 199 10.23 -9.21 -23.41
C GLU A 199 9.31 -8.31 -22.55
N SER A 200 8.48 -7.49 -23.20
CA SER A 200 7.52 -6.64 -22.52
C SER A 200 6.44 -7.49 -21.85
N GLU A 201 6.37 -7.42 -20.52
CA GLU A 201 5.37 -8.14 -19.73
C GLU A 201 3.95 -7.67 -20.12
N ARG A 202 3.05 -8.58 -20.54
CA ARG A 202 1.64 -8.19 -20.76
C ARG A 202 0.99 -7.79 -19.43
N ILE A 203 0.34 -6.63 -19.37
CA ILE A 203 -0.47 -6.24 -18.21
C ILE A 203 -1.73 -7.11 -18.24
N PHE A 204 -2.17 -7.60 -17.08
CA PHE A 204 -3.46 -8.30 -16.95
C PHE A 204 -4.33 -7.57 -15.94
N GLN A 205 -5.64 -7.65 -16.12
CA GLN A 205 -6.64 -7.09 -15.22
C GLN A 205 -7.65 -8.17 -14.83
N ILE A 206 -8.22 -8.04 -13.63
CA ILE A 206 -9.30 -8.89 -13.13
C ILE A 206 -10.50 -7.97 -12.90
N SER A 207 -11.64 -8.30 -13.51
CA SER A 207 -12.89 -7.57 -13.35
C SER A 207 -13.94 -8.48 -12.73
N PHE A 208 -14.30 -8.20 -11.48
CA PHE A 208 -15.41 -8.87 -10.81
C PHE A 208 -16.73 -8.25 -11.23
N TYR A 209 -17.73 -9.08 -11.47
CA TYR A 209 -19.10 -8.66 -11.79
C TYR A 209 -20.12 -9.50 -10.99
N ASN A 210 -21.41 -9.15 -11.12
CA ASN A 210 -22.51 -9.84 -10.43
C ASN A 210 -22.38 -9.86 -8.89
N LEU A 211 -21.99 -8.73 -8.29
CA LEU A 211 -21.97 -8.60 -6.83
C LEU A 211 -23.41 -8.57 -6.26
N PRO A 212 -23.71 -9.29 -5.17
CA PRO A 212 -25.07 -9.45 -4.65
C PRO A 212 -25.68 -8.16 -4.09
N ALA A 213 -24.85 -7.17 -3.73
CA ALA A 213 -25.27 -5.88 -3.22
C ALA A 213 -24.76 -4.74 -4.13
N THR A 214 -25.70 -3.95 -4.65
CA THR A 214 -25.40 -2.69 -5.34
C THR A 214 -25.73 -1.53 -4.40
N ASN A 215 -24.75 -0.69 -4.14
CA ASN A 215 -24.84 0.44 -3.22
C ASN A 215 -25.19 1.72 -3.97
N ARG A 216 -25.95 2.61 -3.33
CA ARG A 216 -26.22 3.94 -3.89
C ARG A 216 -25.03 4.86 -3.63
N ILE A 217 -24.81 5.85 -4.49
CA ILE A 217 -23.73 6.86 -4.30
C ILE A 217 -23.84 7.57 -2.92
N ARG A 218 -25.06 7.71 -2.36
CA ARG A 218 -25.27 8.29 -1.02
C ARG A 218 -24.90 7.39 0.15
N GLU A 219 -24.83 6.08 -0.08
CA GLU A 219 -24.55 5.07 0.95
C GLU A 219 -23.04 4.90 1.15
N LEU A 220 -22.21 5.39 0.23
CA LEU A 220 -20.75 5.37 0.33
C LEU A 220 -20.23 6.12 1.56
N ARG A 221 -19.36 5.46 2.33
CA ARG A 221 -18.73 5.94 3.58
C ARG A 221 -17.23 5.66 3.57
N THR A 222 -16.52 6.29 4.50
CA THR A 222 -15.06 6.10 4.70
C THR A 222 -14.70 4.66 5.07
N GLU A 223 -15.62 3.91 5.69
CA GLU A 223 -15.43 2.48 6.01
C GLU A 223 -15.38 1.56 4.77
N ASN A 224 -15.87 2.03 3.62
CA ASN A 224 -15.80 1.29 2.36
C ASN A 224 -14.47 1.49 1.61
N ILE A 225 -13.51 2.23 2.16
CA ILE A 225 -12.23 2.47 1.49
C ILE A 225 -11.43 1.16 1.40
N GLY A 226 -11.14 0.74 0.17
CA GLY A 226 -10.35 -0.46 -0.11
C GLY A 226 -11.15 -1.76 -0.21
N THR A 227 -12.47 -1.72 -0.02
CA THR A 227 -13.37 -2.86 -0.24
C THR A 227 -13.76 -2.98 -1.72
N LEU A 228 -14.25 -4.16 -2.14
CA LEU A 228 -14.93 -4.32 -3.43
C LEU A 228 -16.40 -3.90 -3.28
N MET A 229 -16.97 -3.22 -4.28
CA MET A 229 -18.37 -2.80 -4.27
C MET A 229 -18.94 -2.54 -5.66
N SER A 230 -20.24 -2.83 -5.83
CA SER A 230 -21.04 -2.36 -6.96
C SER A 230 -21.73 -1.04 -6.59
N ILE A 231 -21.85 -0.12 -7.56
CA ILE A 231 -22.47 1.21 -7.41
C ILE A 231 -23.39 1.48 -8.62
N SER A 232 -24.61 1.96 -8.37
CA SER A 232 -25.53 2.44 -9.42
C SER A 232 -25.41 3.96 -9.65
N GLY A 233 -25.57 4.40 -10.91
CA GLY A 233 -25.64 5.82 -11.25
C GLY A 233 -25.67 6.11 -12.75
N THR A 234 -26.16 7.29 -13.12
CA THR A 234 -26.20 7.79 -14.50
C THR A 234 -24.89 8.50 -14.85
N VAL A 235 -24.27 8.16 -15.98
CA VAL A 235 -23.09 8.90 -16.47
C VAL A 235 -23.49 10.29 -16.96
N THR A 236 -22.79 11.33 -16.50
CA THR A 236 -23.06 12.74 -16.85
C THR A 236 -21.95 13.39 -17.67
N ARG A 237 -20.70 12.94 -17.50
CA ARG A 237 -19.55 13.46 -18.24
C ARG A 237 -18.44 12.42 -18.30
N THR A 238 -17.81 12.29 -19.45
CA THR A 238 -16.57 11.53 -19.64
C THR A 238 -15.41 12.49 -19.94
N SER A 239 -14.18 12.07 -19.61
CA SER A 239 -12.96 12.69 -20.14
C SER A 239 -12.55 12.04 -21.44
N GLU A 240 -11.59 12.65 -22.13
CA GLU A 240 -10.76 11.94 -23.11
C GLU A 240 -10.07 10.75 -22.44
N VAL A 241 -9.80 9.71 -23.23
CA VAL A 241 -8.91 8.60 -22.85
C VAL A 241 -7.47 9.08 -22.91
N ARG A 242 -6.67 8.74 -21.90
CA ARG A 242 -5.24 9.09 -21.84
C ARG A 242 -4.44 7.88 -21.31
N PRO A 243 -3.14 7.76 -21.63
CA PRO A 243 -2.28 6.77 -21.00
C PRO A 243 -1.91 7.17 -19.56
N GLU A 244 -1.96 6.22 -18.62
CA GLU A 244 -1.42 6.32 -17.25
C GLU A 244 -0.17 5.44 -17.17
N LEU A 245 0.92 5.96 -16.61
CA LEU A 245 2.15 5.21 -16.39
C LEU A 245 1.93 4.23 -15.23
N TYR A 246 2.02 2.94 -15.49
CA TYR A 246 1.79 1.88 -14.50
C TYR A 246 3.09 1.40 -13.84
N LYS A 247 4.07 1.05 -14.67
CA LYS A 247 5.43 0.72 -14.23
C LYS A 247 6.41 1.53 -15.06
N GLY A 248 7.16 2.41 -14.42
CA GLY A 248 8.24 3.17 -15.04
C GLY A 248 9.50 2.33 -15.18
N SER A 249 10.20 2.55 -16.28
CA SER A 249 11.53 2.01 -16.53
C SER A 249 12.50 3.18 -16.66
N PHE A 250 13.48 3.28 -15.78
CA PHE A 250 14.32 4.48 -15.60
C PHE A 250 15.79 4.18 -15.92
N THR A 251 16.50 5.12 -16.55
CA THR A 251 17.95 5.07 -16.70
C THR A 251 18.60 5.99 -15.67
N CYS A 252 19.58 5.50 -14.93
CA CYS A 252 20.41 6.33 -14.06
C CYS A 252 21.29 7.26 -14.91
N ASP A 253 21.24 8.57 -14.68
CA ASP A 253 21.99 9.50 -15.51
C ASP A 253 23.52 9.42 -15.31
N VAL A 254 23.97 8.94 -14.15
CA VAL A 254 25.39 8.81 -13.80
C VAL A 254 26.02 7.57 -14.44
N CYS A 255 25.50 6.36 -14.12
CA CYS A 255 26.11 5.10 -14.56
C CYS A 255 25.39 4.40 -15.73
N LYS A 256 24.31 4.99 -16.25
CA LYS A 256 23.46 4.47 -17.34
C LYS A 256 22.83 3.09 -17.08
N THR A 257 22.90 2.57 -15.84
CA THR A 257 22.16 1.38 -15.43
C THR A 257 20.66 1.62 -15.52
N GLN A 258 19.94 0.65 -16.10
CA GLN A 258 18.48 0.67 -16.22
C GLN A 258 17.81 0.00 -15.01
N VAL A 259 16.68 0.58 -14.58
CA VAL A 259 15.85 0.14 -13.47
C VAL A 259 14.43 0.01 -13.99
N ASP A 260 14.07 -1.21 -14.42
CA ASP A 260 12.72 -1.51 -14.93
C ASP A 260 11.74 -1.78 -13.77
N ASN A 261 10.44 -1.80 -14.08
CA ASN A 261 9.36 -2.25 -13.20
C ASN A 261 9.13 -1.40 -11.92
N VAL A 262 9.43 -0.10 -11.95
CA VAL A 262 9.17 0.81 -10.82
C VAL A 262 7.68 1.17 -10.76
N GLU A 263 6.96 0.61 -9.79
CA GLU A 263 5.52 0.80 -9.60
C GLU A 263 5.17 2.28 -9.39
N GLN A 264 4.09 2.73 -10.05
CA GLN A 264 3.56 4.09 -9.93
C GLN A 264 2.22 4.06 -9.21
N THR A 265 2.14 4.73 -8.06
CA THR A 265 0.95 4.71 -7.19
C THR A 265 0.39 6.13 -7.06
N PHE A 266 -0.47 6.51 -8.02
CA PHE A 266 -1.13 7.83 -8.12
C PHE A 266 -0.20 9.06 -8.18
N LYS A 267 1.11 8.85 -8.28
CA LYS A 267 2.14 9.89 -8.40
C LYS A 267 3.31 9.36 -9.22
N PHE A 268 3.99 10.25 -9.94
CA PHE A 268 5.28 9.95 -10.55
C PHE A 268 6.28 9.61 -9.43
N THR A 269 6.86 8.41 -9.51
CA THR A 269 7.74 7.84 -8.48
C THR A 269 9.02 7.34 -9.15
N GLU A 270 10.14 7.95 -8.80
CA GLU A 270 11.48 7.61 -9.26
C GLU A 270 12.13 6.54 -8.35
N PRO A 271 13.15 5.82 -8.83
CA PRO A 271 13.91 4.89 -7.98
C PRO A 271 14.64 5.63 -6.85
N THR A 272 14.56 5.13 -5.62
CA THR A 272 15.19 5.77 -4.45
C THR A 272 16.72 5.71 -4.49
N SER A 273 17.31 4.73 -5.17
CA SER A 273 18.76 4.55 -5.27
C SER A 273 19.13 3.68 -6.47
N CYS A 274 20.35 3.86 -6.97
CA CYS A 274 20.89 3.00 -8.02
C CYS A 274 21.12 1.56 -7.52
N PRO A 275 20.66 0.52 -8.26
CA PRO A 275 20.98 -0.87 -7.94
C PRO A 275 22.43 -1.24 -8.27
N ASN A 276 23.13 -0.42 -9.07
CA ASN A 276 24.56 -0.61 -9.34
C ASN A 276 25.38 -0.29 -8.07
N PRO A 277 26.12 -1.24 -7.49
CA PRO A 277 26.91 -1.01 -6.28
C PRO A 277 27.94 0.11 -6.41
N SER A 278 28.48 0.32 -7.62
CA SER A 278 29.47 1.37 -7.91
C SER A 278 28.86 2.74 -8.23
N CYS A 279 27.55 2.94 -7.97
CA CYS A 279 26.87 4.20 -8.27
C CYS A 279 26.14 4.76 -7.05
N ASP A 280 26.35 6.05 -6.80
CA ASP A 280 25.78 6.79 -5.67
C ASP A 280 24.59 7.69 -6.03
N ASN A 281 24.04 7.50 -7.23
CA ASN A 281 22.85 8.22 -7.66
C ASN A 281 21.59 7.84 -6.85
N GLN A 282 20.86 8.87 -6.43
CA GLN A 282 19.55 8.77 -5.77
C GLN A 282 18.49 9.69 -6.41
N ALA A 283 18.88 10.64 -7.29
CA ALA A 283 18.02 11.73 -7.75
C ALA A 283 17.96 11.93 -9.27
N PHE A 284 19.02 11.57 -10.03
CA PHE A 284 19.08 11.86 -11.47
C PHE A 284 18.64 10.66 -12.30
N TRP A 285 17.39 10.72 -12.76
CA TRP A 285 16.69 9.62 -13.42
C TRP A 285 16.01 10.07 -14.70
N THR A 286 16.35 9.45 -15.82
CA THR A 286 15.66 9.65 -17.10
C THR A 286 14.65 8.52 -17.34
N LEU A 287 13.36 8.82 -17.47
CA LEU A 287 12.33 7.85 -17.82
C LEU A 287 12.51 7.34 -19.26
N VAL A 288 12.58 6.02 -19.42
CA VAL A 288 12.62 5.32 -20.71
C VAL A 288 11.18 4.95 -21.09
N VAL A 289 10.50 5.84 -21.80
CA VAL A 289 9.11 5.66 -22.24
C VAL A 289 8.92 4.33 -23.00
N ASN A 290 9.84 3.99 -23.91
CA ASN A 290 9.73 2.78 -24.75
C ASN A 290 9.78 1.45 -23.97
N ARG A 291 10.39 1.42 -22.77
CA ARG A 291 10.45 0.25 -21.88
C ARG A 291 9.41 0.31 -20.75
N SER A 292 8.68 1.42 -20.64
CA SER A 292 7.72 1.64 -19.56
C SER A 292 6.36 1.04 -19.91
N LEU A 293 5.64 0.56 -18.90
CA LEU A 293 4.30 0.00 -19.06
C LEU A 293 3.25 1.07 -18.78
N PHE A 294 2.33 1.24 -19.73
CA PHE A 294 1.19 2.13 -19.66
C PHE A 294 -0.11 1.33 -19.83
N TYR A 295 -1.20 1.82 -19.25
CA TYR A 295 -2.56 1.41 -19.60
C TYR A 295 -3.41 2.65 -19.86
N ASP A 296 -4.50 2.48 -20.60
CA ASP A 296 -5.48 3.54 -20.83
C ASP A 296 -6.31 3.80 -19.57
N TRP A 297 -6.55 5.07 -19.26
CA TRP A 297 -7.47 5.49 -18.21
C TRP A 297 -8.42 6.57 -18.73
N GLN A 298 -9.59 6.65 -18.09
CA GLN A 298 -10.58 7.67 -18.34
C GLN A 298 -11.27 8.02 -17.02
N LYS A 299 -11.58 9.32 -16.84
CA LYS A 299 -12.42 9.77 -15.73
C LYS A 299 -13.86 9.94 -16.18
N VAL A 300 -14.78 9.33 -15.43
CA VAL A 300 -16.22 9.38 -15.68
C VAL A 300 -16.90 9.97 -14.45
N ARG A 301 -17.73 10.99 -14.64
CA ARG A 301 -18.58 11.53 -13.58
C ARG A 301 -19.95 10.86 -13.63
N ILE A 302 -20.27 10.12 -12.57
CA ILE A 302 -21.59 9.53 -12.37
C ILE A 302 -22.42 10.41 -11.42
N GLN A 303 -23.74 10.32 -11.56
CA GLN A 303 -24.73 11.00 -10.73
C GLN A 303 -25.74 9.99 -10.18
N GLU A 304 -26.29 10.27 -9.00
CA GLU A 304 -27.42 9.51 -8.44
C GLU A 304 -28.59 9.42 -9.43
N ASN A 305 -29.17 8.22 -9.56
CA ASN A 305 -30.35 7.96 -10.38
C ASN A 305 -31.57 8.70 -9.80
N SER A 306 -32.46 9.23 -10.66
CA SER A 306 -33.58 10.08 -10.22
C SER A 306 -34.54 9.44 -9.23
N ASN A 307 -34.68 8.10 -9.27
CA ASN A 307 -35.48 7.30 -8.34
C ASN A 307 -34.84 7.13 -6.94
N GLU A 308 -33.55 7.43 -6.78
CA GLU A 308 -32.80 7.31 -5.52
C GLU A 308 -32.61 8.67 -4.80
N ILE A 309 -33.14 9.77 -5.36
CA ILE A 309 -33.05 11.13 -4.82
C ILE A 309 -34.23 11.39 -3.86
N PRO A 310 -33.98 11.72 -2.57
CA PRO A 310 -35.01 12.10 -1.63
C PRO A 310 -35.66 13.42 -2.05
N THR A 311 -36.97 13.52 -1.87
CA THR A 311 -37.75 14.73 -2.16
C THR A 311 -37.10 15.97 -1.53
N GLY A 312 -36.86 17.00 -2.34
CA GLY A 312 -36.23 18.25 -1.90
C GLY A 312 -34.70 18.23 -1.77
N SER A 313 -34.03 17.12 -2.11
CA SER A 313 -32.56 17.02 -2.14
C SER A 313 -31.98 17.21 -3.55
N MET A 314 -30.77 17.77 -3.64
CA MET A 314 -29.98 17.80 -4.88
C MET A 314 -29.29 16.44 -5.10
N PRO A 315 -29.22 15.89 -6.33
CA PRO A 315 -28.44 14.69 -6.62
C PRO A 315 -26.95 14.89 -6.30
N ARG A 316 -26.32 13.85 -5.75
CA ARG A 316 -24.86 13.78 -5.60
C ARG A 316 -24.19 13.26 -6.87
N THR A 317 -22.93 13.63 -7.04
CA THR A 317 -22.06 13.15 -8.12
C THR A 317 -20.77 12.54 -7.54
N LEU A 318 -20.17 11.62 -8.29
CA LEU A 318 -18.92 10.96 -7.97
C LEU A 318 -18.03 10.88 -9.22
N ASP A 319 -16.74 11.15 -9.07
CA ASP A 319 -15.74 10.91 -10.12
C ASP A 319 -15.21 9.47 -9.98
N VAL A 320 -15.42 8.65 -11.00
CA VAL A 320 -14.93 7.26 -11.12
C VAL A 320 -13.80 7.21 -12.15
N ILE A 321 -12.77 6.39 -11.88
CA ILE A 321 -11.64 6.17 -12.79
C ILE A 321 -11.77 4.79 -13.40
N LEU A 322 -11.97 4.73 -14.71
CA LEU A 322 -11.90 3.51 -15.51
C LEU A 322 -10.47 3.28 -15.97
N ARG A 323 -10.05 2.02 -16.04
CA ARG A 323 -8.69 1.60 -16.46
C ARG A 323 -8.76 0.39 -17.39
N GLY A 324 -7.78 0.28 -18.28
CA GLY A 324 -7.67 -0.81 -19.25
C GLY A 324 -8.88 -0.89 -20.18
N GLU A 325 -9.28 -2.12 -20.51
CA GLU A 325 -10.31 -2.39 -21.54
C GLU A 325 -11.69 -1.83 -21.18
N LEU A 326 -11.97 -1.63 -19.88
CA LEU A 326 -13.22 -1.04 -19.38
C LEU A 326 -13.45 0.41 -19.86
N VAL A 327 -12.38 1.12 -20.23
CA VAL A 327 -12.46 2.50 -20.76
C VAL A 327 -13.31 2.57 -22.04
N TYR A 328 -13.23 1.54 -22.89
CA TYR A 328 -13.96 1.52 -24.17
C TYR A 328 -15.44 1.19 -24.00
N GLN A 329 -15.83 0.52 -22.90
CA GLN A 329 -17.22 0.11 -22.66
C GLN A 329 -18.15 1.31 -22.43
N VAL A 330 -17.74 2.30 -21.63
CA VAL A 330 -18.55 3.51 -21.40
C VAL A 330 -18.56 4.45 -22.61
N LEU A 331 -17.48 4.47 -23.40
CA LEU A 331 -17.45 5.23 -24.65
C LEU A 331 -18.50 4.71 -25.66
N ASN A 332 -18.61 3.39 -25.81
CA ASN A 332 -19.54 2.73 -26.74
C ASN A 332 -21.01 2.71 -26.26
N LEU A 333 -21.30 3.14 -25.03
CA LEU A 333 -22.67 3.28 -24.50
C LEU A 333 -23.19 4.72 -24.58
N LEU A 334 -22.35 5.67 -25.00
CA LEU A 334 -22.66 7.11 -25.09
C LEU A 334 -22.55 7.66 -26.53
N LEU A 335 -22.19 6.81 -27.48
CA LEU A 335 -22.10 7.07 -28.93
C LEU A 335 -23.08 6.18 -29.69
#